data_AF-A0A099U0A1-F1
#
_entry.id   AF-A0A099U0A1-F1
#
_cell.length_a   1.000
_cell.length_b   1.000
_cell.length_c   1.000
_cell.angle_alpha   90.00
_cell.angle_beta   90.00
_cell.angle_gamma   90.00
#
_symmetry.space_group_name_H-M   'P 1'
#
loop_
_entity.id
_entity.type
_entity.pdbx_description
1 polymer ?
#
loop_
_entity_poly.entity_id
_entity_poly.type
_entity_poly.pdbx_seq_one_letter_code
_entity_poly.pdbx_strand_id
1 'polypeptide(L)'
;MVVQNGKNNWVENFTPKFREFIDSKYQEHFTPEAILGYIYAVLFHNDYREKYIDFLKIDFPKVPFVKSKEKFLQLIKLGMQLIEVHLMQDSQ
;
A
#
# COMPACT_ATOMS: atom_id res chain seq x y z
N MET A 1 -27.40 -27.29 12.34
CA MET A 1 -26.21 -27.41 11.47
C MET A 1 -25.47 -26.08 11.53
N VAL A 2 -24.33 -26.01 12.22
CA VAL A 2 -23.50 -24.81 12.28
C VAL A 2 -22.42 -24.93 11.20
N VAL A 3 -22.60 -24.20 10.10
CA VAL A 3 -21.57 -24.11 9.06
C VAL A 3 -20.53 -23.13 9.57
N GLN A 4 -19.51 -23.66 10.26
CA GLN A 4 -18.32 -22.89 10.61
C GLN A 4 -17.52 -22.68 9.33
N ASN A 5 -17.87 -21.65 8.55
CA ASN A 5 -17.01 -21.19 7.47
C ASN A 5 -15.74 -20.63 8.10
N GLY A 6 -14.63 -21.34 7.93
CA GLY A 6 -13.29 -20.92 8.33
C GLY A 6 -12.88 -19.63 7.64
N LYS A 7 -13.31 -18.49 8.18
CA LYS A 7 -12.64 -17.22 7.93
C LYS A 7 -11.32 -17.30 8.67
N ASN A 8 -10.24 -17.51 7.93
CA ASN A 8 -8.90 -17.23 8.43
C ASN A 8 -8.93 -15.85 9.13
N ASN A 9 -8.50 -15.78 10.39
CA ASN A 9 -8.54 -14.56 11.22
C ASN A 9 -7.50 -13.52 10.77
N TRP A 10 -7.38 -13.24 9.46
CA TRP A 10 -6.48 -12.22 8.95
C TRP A 10 -7.05 -10.85 9.30
N VAL A 11 -6.38 -10.19 10.23
CA VAL A 11 -6.62 -8.79 10.56
C VAL A 11 -5.59 -7.97 9.80
N GLU A 12 -6.03 -6.94 9.10
CA GLU A 12 -5.13 -5.99 8.43
C GLU A 12 -4.21 -5.32 9.45
N ASN A 13 -2.95 -5.10 9.10
CA ASN A 13 -1.97 -4.47 10.00
C ASN A 13 -1.99 -2.94 9.90
N PHE A 14 -3.19 -2.35 9.97
CA PHE A 14 -3.37 -0.90 9.95
C PHE A 14 -4.01 -0.42 11.24
N THR A 15 -3.53 0.72 11.74
CA THR A 15 -4.20 1.38 12.86
C THR A 15 -5.59 1.86 12.44
N PRO A 16 -6.62 1.82 13.32
CA PRO A 16 -7.95 2.31 12.99
C PRO A 16 -7.94 3.77 12.49
N LYS A 17 -7.11 4.62 13.09
CA LYS A 17 -6.94 6.02 12.65
C LYS A 17 -6.45 6.15 11.22
N PHE A 18 -5.53 5.28 10.80
CA PHE A 18 -5.04 5.27 9.43
C PHE A 18 -6.12 4.79 8.45
N ARG A 19 -6.88 3.77 8.85
CA ARG A 19 -8.02 3.27 8.08
C ARG A 19 -9.05 4.36 7.82
N GLU A 20 -9.47 5.05 8.88
CA GLU A 20 -10.40 6.18 8.79
C GLU A 20 -9.85 7.31 7.91
N PHE A 21 -8.55 7.60 8.01
CA PHE A 21 -7.90 8.61 7.17
C PHE A 21 -7.99 8.27 5.68
N ILE A 22 -7.68 7.03 5.28
CA ILE A 22 -7.73 6.60 3.87
C ILE A 22 -9.17 6.62 3.35
N ASP A 23 -10.08 5.99 4.11
CA ASP A 23 -11.48 5.87 3.71
C ASP A 23 -12.13 7.26 3.59
N SER A 24 -11.85 8.18 4.53
CA SER A 24 -12.34 9.56 4.46
C SER A 24 -11.70 10.36 3.31
N LYS A 25 -10.40 10.16 3.05
CA LYS A 25 -9.66 10.93 2.05
C LYS A 25 -10.13 10.64 0.63
N TYR A 26 -10.41 9.38 0.32
CA TYR A 26 -10.80 8.95 -1.02
C TYR A 26 -12.28 8.57 -1.14
N GLN A 27 -13.02 8.71 -0.04
CA GLN A 27 -14.45 8.39 0.07
C GLN A 27 -14.77 6.97 -0.41
N GLU A 28 -13.85 6.04 -0.18
CA GLU A 28 -13.93 4.66 -0.66
C GLU A 28 -13.10 3.75 0.24
N HIS A 29 -13.61 2.55 0.48
CA HIS A 29 -12.95 1.55 1.31
C HIS A 29 -12.08 0.64 0.43
N PHE A 30 -10.76 0.78 0.54
CA PHE A 30 -9.79 0.00 -0.23
C PHE A 30 -9.42 -1.32 0.46
N THR A 31 -9.02 -2.34 -0.32
CA THR A 31 -8.44 -3.54 0.29
C THR A 31 -7.04 -3.26 0.84
N PRO A 32 -6.58 -4.00 1.86
CA PRO A 32 -5.22 -3.85 2.38
C PRO A 32 -4.14 -3.99 1.30
N GLU A 33 -4.34 -4.89 0.35
CA GLU A 33 -3.45 -5.14 -0.78
C GLU A 33 -3.39 -3.93 -1.71
N ALA A 34 -4.50 -3.24 -1.94
CA ALA A 34 -4.50 -2.00 -2.72
C ALA A 34 -3.66 -0.92 -2.03
N ILE A 35 -3.84 -0.74 -0.72
CA ILE A 35 -3.04 0.21 0.07
C ILE A 35 -1.56 -0.17 0.04
N LEU A 36 -1.24 -1.46 0.15
CA LEU A 36 0.13 -1.98 0.03
C LEU A 36 0.72 -1.68 -1.35
N GLY A 37 -0.03 -1.93 -2.43
CA GLY A 37 0.38 -1.60 -3.79
C GLY A 37 0.73 -0.13 -3.93
N TYR A 38 -0.09 0.77 -3.38
CA TYR A 38 0.24 2.20 -3.37
C TYR A 38 1.57 2.51 -2.66
N ILE A 39 1.74 1.98 -1.45
CA ILE A 39 2.98 2.17 -0.67
C ILE A 39 4.19 1.64 -1.46
N TYR A 40 4.05 0.47 -2.07
CA TYR A 40 5.10 -0.17 -2.86
C TYR A 40 5.50 0.69 -4.08
N ALA A 41 4.52 1.22 -4.80
CA ALA A 41 4.77 2.12 -5.92
C ALA A 41 5.53 3.38 -5.50
N VAL A 42 5.17 3.99 -4.36
CA VAL A 42 5.83 5.20 -3.87
C VAL A 42 7.26 4.90 -3.40
N LEU A 43 7.47 3.80 -2.67
CA LEU A 43 8.80 3.40 -2.20
C LEU A 43 9.75 3.04 -3.34
N PHE A 44 9.24 2.47 -4.44
CA PHE A 44 10.06 2.07 -5.58
C PHE A 44 10.31 3.21 -6.59
N HIS A 45 9.60 4.34 -6.46
CA HIS A 45 9.79 5.50 -7.32
C HIS A 45 11.21 6.10 -7.15
N ASN A 46 12.00 6.17 -8.23
CA ASN A 46 13.40 6.61 -8.16
C ASN A 46 13.56 8.03 -7.60
N ASP A 47 12.73 8.98 -8.02
CA ASP A 47 12.77 10.34 -7.46
C ASP A 47 12.46 10.38 -5.96
N TYR A 48 11.66 9.43 -5.44
CA TYR A 48 11.38 9.34 -4.02
C TYR A 48 12.61 8.82 -3.26
N ARG A 49 13.28 7.80 -3.79
CA ARG A 49 14.51 7.28 -3.19
C ARG A 49 15.62 8.33 -3.15
N GLU A 50 15.87 9.04 -4.24
CA GLU A 50 16.92 10.07 -4.28
C GLU A 50 16.60 11.25 -3.36
N LYS A 51 15.35 11.71 -3.34
CA LYS A 51 14.95 12.89 -2.54
C LYS A 51 14.88 12.60 -1.04
N TYR A 52 14.60 11.37 -0.66
CA TYR A 52 14.45 10.98 0.75
C TYR A 52 15.59 10.08 1.24
N ILE A 53 16.69 9.91 0.49
CA ILE A 53 17.79 9.01 0.89
C ILE A 53 18.43 9.42 2.21
N ASP A 54 18.59 10.72 2.46
CA ASP A 54 19.11 11.24 3.72
C ASP A 54 18.11 11.11 4.86
N PHE A 55 16.80 11.19 4.57
CA PHE A 55 15.75 10.96 5.57
C PHE A 55 15.57 9.47 5.89
N LEU A 56 15.64 8.59 4.91
CA LEU A 56 15.57 7.13 5.03
C LEU A 56 16.71 6.54 5.88
N LYS A 57 17.88 7.19 5.85
CA LYS A 57 19.05 6.79 6.64
C LYS A 57 18.96 7.18 8.12
N ILE A 58 18.11 8.15 8.44
CA ILE A 58 18.03 8.76 9.78
C ILE A 58 16.70 8.42 10.47
N ASP A 59 15.60 8.32 9.73
CA ASP A 59 14.24 8.14 10.24
C ASP A 59 13.38 7.29 9.28
N PHE A 60 12.16 6.92 9.69
CA PHE A 60 11.30 6.05 8.89
C PHE A 60 10.78 6.78 7.62
N PRO A 61 10.64 6.08 6.47
CA PRO A 61 10.10 6.68 5.25
C PRO A 61 8.69 7.22 5.45
N LYS A 62 8.50 8.51 5.15
CA LYS A 62 7.19 9.16 5.17
C LYS A 62 6.55 9.12 3.79
N VAL A 63 5.62 8.20 3.58
CA VAL A 63 4.90 8.04 2.30
C VAL A 63 3.91 9.21 2.10
N PRO A 64 4.10 10.11 1.12
CA PRO A 64 3.14 11.16 0.84
C PRO A 64 1.91 10.59 0.13
N PHE A 65 0.71 10.95 0.60
CA PHE A 65 -0.53 10.57 -0.07
C PHE A 65 -0.99 11.62 -1.08
N VAL A 66 -1.27 11.18 -2.31
CA VAL A 66 -1.79 12.05 -3.37
C VAL A 66 -3.18 12.57 -3.03
N LYS A 67 -3.51 13.78 -3.50
CA LYS A 67 -4.85 14.37 -3.31
C LYS A 67 -5.90 13.80 -4.26
N SER A 68 -5.47 13.41 -5.47
CA SER A 68 -6.38 12.87 -6.50
C SER A 68 -6.55 11.36 -6.32
N LYS A 69 -7.79 10.91 -6.21
CA LYS A 69 -8.17 9.49 -6.18
C LYS A 69 -7.72 8.76 -7.45
N GLU A 70 -7.81 9.40 -8.61
CA GLU A 70 -7.38 8.80 -9.87
C GLU A 70 -5.88 8.47 -9.86
N LYS A 71 -5.05 9.41 -9.39
CA LYS A 71 -3.61 9.18 -9.21
C LYS A 71 -3.34 8.08 -8.19
N PHE A 72 -4.12 8.01 -7.13
CA PHE A 72 -4.00 6.96 -6.11
C PHE A 72 -4.25 5.58 -6.76
N LEU A 73 -5.34 5.43 -7.50
CA LEU A 73 -5.67 4.19 -8.22
C LEU A 73 -4.60 3.79 -9.25
N GLN A 74 -4.07 4.76 -10.00
CA GLN A 74 -2.99 4.51 -10.96
C GLN A 74 -1.72 3.98 -10.27
N LEU A 75 -1.35 4.57 -9.13
CA LEU A 75 -0.21 4.14 -8.35
C LEU A 75 -0.43 2.78 -7.70
N ILE A 76 -1.64 2.48 -7.20
CA ILE A 76 -2.01 1.14 -6.74
C ILE A 76 -1.77 0.12 -7.85
N LYS A 77 -2.31 0.38 -9.05
CA LYS A 77 -2.16 -0.52 -10.19
C LYS A 77 -0.68 -0.78 -10.50
N LEU A 78 0.12 0.27 -10.59
CA LEU A 78 1.55 0.16 -10.87
C LEU A 78 2.29 -0.64 -9.78
N GLY A 79 2.00 -0.36 -8.51
CA GLY A 79 2.63 -1.05 -7.40
C GLY A 79 2.24 -2.52 -7.30
N MET A 80 0.99 -2.85 -7.59
CA MET A 80 0.55 -4.25 -7.68
C MET A 80 1.27 -5.00 -8.81
N GLN A 81 1.45 -4.38 -9.97
CA GLN A 81 2.25 -4.97 -11.06
C GLN A 81 3.71 -5.17 -10.63
N LEU A 82 4.29 -4.22 -9.90
CA LEU A 82 5.65 -4.35 -9.39
C LEU A 82 5.77 -5.50 -8.38
N ILE A 83 4.81 -5.63 -7.45
CA ILE A 83 4.77 -6.74 -6.48
C ILE A 83 4.68 -8.07 -7.22
N GLU A 84 3.78 -8.18 -8.20
CA GLU A 84 3.61 -9.40 -9.01
C GLU A 84 4.92 -9.80 -9.69
N VAL A 85 5.60 -8.85 -10.33
CA VAL A 85 6.89 -9.10 -10.98
C VAL A 85 7.97 -9.52 -9.97
N HIS A 86 8.06 -8.87 -8.80
CA HIS A 86 9.06 -9.23 -7.79
C HIS A 86 8.80 -10.64 -7.22
N LEU A 87 7.55 -10.96 -6.89
CA LEU A 87 7.18 -12.30 -6.40
C LEU A 87 7.46 -13.40 -7.43
N MET A 88 7.28 -13.12 -8.73
CA MET A 88 7.63 -14.04 -9.80
C MET A 88 9.14 -14.22 -9.95
N GLN A 89 9.95 -13.17 -9.72
CA GLN A 89 11.42 -13.27 -9.77
C GLN A 89 12.01 -14.01 -8.56
N ASP A 90 11.41 -13.89 -7.37
CA ASP A 90 11.81 -14.66 -6.18
C ASP A 90 11.52 -16.18 -6.30
N SER A 91 10.75 -16.58 -7.32
CA SER A 91 10.39 -17.98 -7.58
C SER A 91 11.36 -18.70 -8.54
N GLN A 92 12.53 -18.12 -8.83
CA GLN A 92 13.48 -18.61 -9.85
C GLN A 92 14.86 -18.96 -9.31
#